data_AF-A0A2V9MXC4-F1
#
_entry.id   AF-A0A2V9MXC4-F1
#
_cell.length_a   1.000
_cell.length_b   1.000
_cell.length_c   1.000
_cell.angle_alpha   90.00
_cell.angle_beta   90.00
_cell.angle_gamma   90.00
#
_symmetry.space_group_name_H-M   'P 1'
#
loop_
_entity.id
_entity.type
_entity.pdbx_description
1 polymer ?
#
loop_
_entity_poly.entity_id
_entity_poly.type
_entity_poly.pdbx_seq_one_letter_code
_entity_poly.pdbx_strand_id
1 'polypeptide(L)'
;MQSGACVRMPDKAPMAYEKWDITPPELPPRSRLYHLEPIGVGTPLVESLTGYVARLAEAHCVSTGTLYRNEIDALTSKGNIFTCTIERNAGYSTHTINGRGIHAMDFVRALESLTHRRDLHYLTLLP
;
A
#
# COMPACT_ATOMS: atom_id res chain seq x y z
N MET A 1 -6.46 -26.65 75.76
CA MET A 1 -7.49 -26.78 74.69
C MET A 1 -7.87 -25.39 74.22
N GLN A 2 -7.28 -24.87 73.16
CA GLN A 2 -7.87 -23.75 72.41
C GLN A 2 -7.70 -24.07 70.93
N SER A 3 -8.81 -24.46 70.34
CA SER A 3 -8.98 -24.70 68.90
C SER A 3 -8.89 -23.35 68.19
N GLY A 4 -7.90 -23.19 67.32
CA GLY A 4 -7.76 -21.99 66.49
C GLY A 4 -8.91 -21.92 65.48
N ALA A 5 -9.78 -20.93 65.62
CA ALA A 5 -10.87 -20.70 64.68
C ALA A 5 -10.32 -20.13 63.37
N CYS A 6 -10.51 -20.87 62.27
CA CYS A 6 -10.26 -20.41 60.91
C CYS A 6 -11.27 -19.30 60.57
N VAL A 7 -10.79 -18.05 60.46
CA VAL A 7 -11.62 -16.92 60.05
C VAL A 7 -11.88 -17.04 58.55
N ARG A 8 -13.12 -17.38 58.19
CA ARG A 8 -13.57 -17.44 56.79
C ARG A 8 -13.66 -16.03 56.24
N MET A 9 -12.88 -15.71 55.20
CA MET A 9 -13.04 -14.43 54.49
C MET A 9 -14.42 -14.39 53.82
N PRO A 10 -15.14 -13.26 53.86
CA PRO A 10 -16.42 -13.15 53.19
C PRO A 10 -16.23 -13.27 51.69
N ASP A 11 -17.03 -14.12 51.05
CA ASP A 11 -17.03 -14.32 49.61
C ASP A 11 -17.40 -12.99 48.94
N LYS A 12 -16.42 -12.33 48.34
CA LYS A 12 -16.62 -11.06 47.63
C LYS A 12 -17.43 -11.36 46.38
N ALA A 13 -18.65 -10.83 46.29
CA ALA A 13 -19.49 -10.99 45.11
C ALA A 13 -18.69 -10.58 43.85
N PRO A 14 -18.67 -11.40 42.79
CA PRO A 14 -17.91 -11.08 41.60
C PRO A 14 -18.47 -9.79 40.99
N MET A 15 -17.64 -8.76 40.90
CA MET A 15 -17.98 -7.56 40.12
C MET A 15 -18.06 -7.98 38.65
N ALA A 16 -19.22 -7.78 38.04
CA ALA A 16 -19.37 -7.90 36.60
C ALA A 16 -18.53 -6.79 35.94
N TYR A 17 -17.53 -7.17 35.16
CA TYR A 17 -16.81 -6.24 34.31
C TYR A 17 -17.68 -5.81 33.14
N GLU A 18 -17.43 -4.62 32.62
CA GLU A 18 -18.05 -4.13 31.39
C GLU A 18 -17.73 -5.07 30.22
N LYS A 19 -18.78 -5.41 29.47
CA LYS A 19 -18.67 -6.26 28.27
C LYS A 19 -18.34 -5.37 27.08
N TRP A 20 -17.11 -5.45 26.61
CA TRP A 20 -16.66 -4.77 25.39
C TRP A 20 -17.33 -5.40 24.17
N ASP A 21 -17.80 -4.55 23.25
CA ASP A 21 -18.20 -4.98 21.92
C ASP A 21 -16.94 -5.29 21.10
N ILE A 22 -16.77 -6.56 20.74
CA ILE A 22 -15.66 -7.08 19.94
C ILE A 22 -16.07 -7.29 18.49
N THR A 23 -17.24 -6.80 18.08
CA THR A 23 -17.70 -6.88 16.70
C THR A 23 -16.72 -6.11 15.81
N PRO A 24 -16.03 -6.78 14.87
CA PRO A 24 -15.08 -6.10 14.02
C PRO A 24 -15.82 -5.07 13.15
N PRO A 25 -15.33 -3.82 13.07
CA PRO A 25 -15.95 -2.82 12.22
C PRO A 25 -15.82 -3.22 10.74
N GLU A 26 -16.79 -2.85 9.93
CA GLU A 26 -16.66 -2.96 8.48
C GLU A 26 -15.58 -1.99 7.99
N LEU A 27 -14.42 -2.53 7.62
CA LEU A 27 -13.30 -1.77 7.10
C LEU A 27 -13.42 -1.63 5.57
N PRO A 28 -13.07 -0.47 4.99
CA PRO A 28 -13.02 -0.34 3.54
C PRO A 28 -11.95 -1.26 2.94
N PRO A 29 -12.05 -1.60 1.64
CA PRO A 29 -11.02 -2.34 0.93
C PRO A 29 -9.66 -1.64 1.06
N ARG A 30 -8.61 -2.41 1.38
CA ARG A 30 -7.25 -1.87 1.49
C ARG A 30 -6.58 -1.83 0.12
N SER A 31 -5.83 -0.77 -0.13
CA SER A 31 -4.91 -0.73 -1.27
C SER A 31 -3.81 -1.79 -1.12
N ARG A 32 -3.29 -2.26 -2.25
CA ARG A 32 -2.24 -3.29 -2.26
C ARG A 32 -0.88 -2.73 -1.87
N LEU A 33 -0.60 -1.51 -2.31
CA LEU A 33 0.56 -0.70 -1.97
C LEU A 33 0.13 0.53 -1.16
N TYR A 34 1.04 1.07 -0.36
CA TYR A 34 0.78 2.26 0.44
C TYR A 34 0.36 3.46 -0.42
N HIS A 35 -0.62 4.19 0.10
CA HIS A 35 -1.14 5.42 -0.48
C HIS A 35 -0.20 6.59 -0.15
N LEU A 36 1.01 6.56 -0.72
CA LEU A 36 2.02 7.58 -0.46
C LEU A 36 1.67 8.87 -1.22
N GLU A 37 1.85 10.02 -0.58
CA GLU A 37 1.69 11.31 -1.25
C GLU A 37 2.94 11.61 -2.10
N PRO A 38 2.77 12.01 -3.38
CA PRO A 38 3.87 12.45 -4.20
C PRO A 38 4.46 13.78 -3.75
N ILE A 39 5.76 13.94 -3.91
CA ILE A 39 6.50 15.13 -3.50
C ILE A 39 6.51 16.17 -4.61
N GLY A 40 6.22 17.41 -4.24
CA GLY A 40 6.51 18.58 -5.07
C GLY A 40 5.60 18.74 -6.29
N VAL A 41 4.44 18.07 -6.33
CA VAL A 41 3.43 18.25 -7.38
C VAL A 41 3.08 19.74 -7.52
N GLY A 42 3.05 20.23 -8.76
CA GLY A 42 2.84 21.66 -9.04
C GLY A 42 4.10 22.53 -8.92
N THR A 43 5.28 21.94 -8.65
CA THR A 43 6.56 22.64 -8.61
C THR A 43 7.54 22.10 -9.65
N PRO A 44 8.55 22.87 -10.07
CA PRO A 44 9.64 22.37 -10.91
C PRO A 44 10.49 21.27 -10.25
N LEU A 45 10.35 21.06 -8.94
CA LEU A 45 11.05 20.05 -8.15
C LEU A 45 10.17 18.82 -7.87
N VAL A 46 9.10 18.62 -8.63
CA VAL A 46 8.26 17.42 -8.56
C VAL A 46 9.11 16.17 -8.74
N GLU A 47 8.84 15.14 -7.94
CA GLU A 47 9.53 13.86 -8.10
C GLU A 47 9.11 13.15 -9.41
N SER A 48 9.97 12.26 -9.90
CA SER A 48 9.64 11.41 -11.05
C SER A 48 8.87 10.17 -10.62
N LEU A 49 8.13 9.54 -11.53
CA LEU A 49 7.42 8.28 -11.27
C LEU A 49 8.38 7.18 -10.79
N THR A 50 9.60 7.11 -11.35
CA THR A 50 10.63 6.18 -10.86
C THR A 50 11.13 6.51 -9.44
N GLY A 51 11.17 7.80 -9.08
CA GLY A 51 11.51 8.24 -7.71
C GLY A 51 10.42 7.86 -6.71
N TYR A 52 9.16 8.03 -7.10
CA TYR A 52 8.01 7.60 -6.32
C TYR A 52 8.04 6.09 -6.06
N VAL A 53 8.35 5.27 -7.09
CA VAL A 53 8.52 3.82 -6.93
C VAL A 53 9.66 3.46 -5.96
N ALA A 54 10.75 4.21 -5.96
CA ALA A 54 11.85 4.01 -5.03
C ALA A 54 11.43 4.25 -3.57
N ARG A 55 10.74 5.36 -3.30
CA ARG A 55 10.15 5.66 -1.98
C ARG A 55 9.11 4.62 -1.57
N LEU A 56 8.30 4.16 -2.51
CA LEU A 56 7.30 3.13 -2.23
C LEU A 56 7.98 1.82 -1.82
N ALA A 57 9.04 1.41 -2.53
CA ALA A 57 9.81 0.22 -2.18
C ALA A 57 10.47 0.35 -0.80
N GLU A 58 11.06 1.51 -0.50
CA GLU A 58 11.61 1.85 0.80
C GLU A 58 10.55 1.73 1.92
N ALA A 59 9.37 2.30 1.72
CA ALA A 59 8.28 2.25 2.69
C ALA A 59 7.79 0.81 2.95
N HIS A 60 7.85 -0.07 1.94
CA HIS A 60 7.55 -1.50 2.08
C HIS A 60 8.75 -2.34 2.53
N CYS A 61 9.90 -1.73 2.83
CA CYS A 61 11.13 -2.43 3.22
C CYS A 61 11.59 -3.49 2.19
N VAL A 62 11.41 -3.22 0.90
CA VAL A 62 11.83 -4.11 -0.21
C VAL A 62 12.69 -3.37 -1.22
N SER A 63 13.39 -4.11 -2.08
CA SER A 63 14.09 -3.49 -3.21
C SER A 63 13.11 -3.04 -4.30
N THR A 64 13.47 -2.01 -5.06
CA THR A 64 12.71 -1.55 -6.22
C THR A 64 12.46 -2.65 -7.24
N GLY A 65 13.47 -3.47 -7.52
CA GLY A 65 13.35 -4.62 -8.42
C GLY A 65 12.37 -5.69 -7.91
N THR A 66 12.35 -5.93 -6.59
CA THR A 66 11.39 -6.84 -5.95
C THR A 66 9.96 -6.32 -6.08
N LEU A 67 9.74 -5.03 -5.79
CA LEU A 67 8.42 -4.40 -5.92
C LEU A 67 7.94 -4.44 -7.37
N TYR A 68 8.80 -4.08 -8.32
CA TYR A 68 8.49 -4.13 -9.74
C TYR A 68 8.06 -5.53 -10.18
N ARG A 69 8.89 -6.54 -9.92
CA ARG A 69 8.64 -7.91 -10.38
C ARG A 69 7.37 -8.52 -9.77
N ASN A 70 7.13 -8.26 -8.49
CA ASN A 70 6.06 -8.94 -7.76
C ASN A 70 4.69 -8.25 -7.92
N GLU A 71 4.67 -6.93 -8.07
CA GLU A 71 3.42 -6.16 -8.07
C GLU A 71 3.10 -5.54 -9.43
N ILE A 72 4.09 -4.91 -10.07
CA ILE A 72 3.88 -4.15 -11.32
C ILE A 72 3.88 -5.12 -12.52
N ASP A 73 4.89 -5.98 -12.64
CA ASP A 73 5.01 -6.96 -13.74
C ASP A 73 3.94 -8.06 -13.68
N ALA A 74 3.43 -8.33 -12.48
CA ALA A 74 2.34 -9.29 -12.29
C ALA A 74 1.00 -8.78 -12.87
N LEU A 75 0.76 -7.47 -12.85
CA LEU A 75 -0.44 -6.86 -13.43
C LEU A 75 -0.40 -6.84 -14.95
N THR A 76 0.77 -6.65 -15.53
CA THR A 76 0.98 -6.61 -16.98
C THR A 76 0.96 -8.01 -17.60
N SER A 77 1.52 -9.00 -16.90
CA SER A 77 1.54 -10.39 -17.35
C SER A 77 0.17 -11.08 -17.34
N LYS A 78 -0.79 -10.60 -16.54
CA LYS A 78 -2.09 -11.26 -16.30
C LYS A 78 -3.26 -10.66 -17.08
N GLY A 79 -3.03 -9.67 -17.96
CA GLY A 79 -4.07 -9.05 -18.78
C GLY A 79 -5.27 -8.53 -17.96
N ASN A 80 -5.04 -8.11 -16.72
CA ASN A 80 -6.12 -7.78 -15.81
C ASN A 80 -6.46 -6.28 -15.87
N ILE A 81 -7.75 -5.97 -16.09
CA ILE A 81 -8.49 -4.69 -16.09
C ILE A 81 -7.95 -3.50 -16.88
N PHE A 82 -6.64 -3.35 -17.00
CA PHE A 82 -5.97 -2.33 -17.78
C PHE A 82 -5.29 -3.02 -18.97
N THR A 83 -5.36 -2.41 -20.14
CA THR A 83 -4.64 -2.84 -21.36
C THR A 83 -3.14 -2.55 -21.23
N CYS A 84 -2.55 -2.93 -20.09
CA CYS A 84 -1.18 -2.65 -19.73
C CYS A 84 -0.28 -3.59 -20.54
N THR A 85 0.22 -3.12 -21.68
CA THR A 85 1.00 -3.96 -22.61
C THR A 85 2.46 -3.80 -22.30
N ILE A 86 2.94 -4.55 -21.31
CA ILE A 86 4.37 -4.66 -21.02
C ILE A 86 4.91 -5.93 -21.67
N GLU A 87 5.77 -5.76 -22.67
CA GLU A 87 6.44 -6.86 -23.33
C GLU A 87 7.40 -7.52 -22.33
N ARG A 88 7.12 -8.78 -21.98
CA ARG A 88 7.78 -9.57 -20.92
C ARG A 88 9.31 -9.71 -21.04
N ASN A 89 9.91 -9.24 -22.13
CA ASN A 89 11.34 -9.34 -22.43
C ASN A 89 11.99 -8.00 -22.85
N ALA A 90 11.23 -6.90 -22.94
CA ALA A 90 11.79 -5.58 -23.24
C ALA A 90 11.94 -4.82 -21.91
N GLY A 91 13.16 -4.69 -21.40
CA GLY A 91 13.42 -3.81 -20.28
C GLY A 91 13.03 -2.37 -20.63
N TYR A 92 12.25 -1.71 -19.77
CA TYR A 92 11.92 -0.30 -19.99
C TYR A 92 13.05 0.59 -19.49
N SER A 93 13.37 1.58 -20.31
CA SER A 93 14.26 2.64 -19.87
C SER A 93 13.51 3.60 -18.93
N THR A 94 14.23 4.21 -17.99
CA THR A 94 13.67 5.19 -17.05
C THR A 94 13.01 6.37 -17.77
N HIS A 95 13.54 6.80 -18.91
CA HIS A 95 12.94 7.86 -19.72
C HIS A 95 11.58 7.46 -20.32
N THR A 96 11.33 6.18 -20.55
CA THR A 96 10.05 5.68 -21.07
C THR A 96 8.98 5.73 -19.99
N ILE A 97 9.34 5.37 -18.75
CA ILE A 97 8.45 5.36 -17.59
C ILE A 97 8.10 6.80 -17.17
N ASN A 98 9.10 7.68 -17.10
CA ASN A 98 8.91 9.08 -16.70
C ASN A 98 8.46 10.00 -17.85
N GLY A 99 8.44 9.47 -19.07
CA GLY A 99 8.21 10.24 -20.28
C GLY A 99 6.72 10.39 -20.61
N ARG A 100 6.42 10.27 -21.89
CA ARG A 100 5.07 10.39 -22.46
C ARG A 100 4.71 9.13 -23.23
N GLY A 101 3.42 8.93 -23.47
CA GLY A 101 2.91 7.87 -24.34
C GLY A 101 2.38 6.66 -23.59
N ILE A 102 2.14 5.58 -24.34
CA ILE A 102 1.38 4.42 -23.86
C ILE A 102 2.05 3.73 -22.67
N HIS A 103 3.38 3.60 -22.68
CA HIS A 103 4.10 2.95 -21.59
C HIS A 103 4.04 3.75 -20.29
N ALA A 104 4.25 5.07 -20.33
CA ALA A 104 4.09 5.92 -19.14
C ALA A 104 2.66 5.82 -18.57
N MET A 105 1.65 5.85 -19.44
CA MET A 105 0.23 5.71 -19.06
C MET A 105 -0.05 4.36 -18.40
N ASP A 106 0.51 3.29 -18.94
CA ASP A 106 0.38 1.92 -18.43
C ASP A 106 0.98 1.79 -17.02
N PHE A 107 2.19 2.34 -16.80
CA PHE A 107 2.81 2.39 -15.48
C PHE A 107 2.01 3.21 -14.47
N VAL A 108 1.51 4.39 -14.86
CA VAL A 108 0.66 5.24 -14.02
C VAL A 108 -0.59 4.48 -13.59
N ARG A 109 -1.32 3.89 -14.55
CA ARG A 109 -2.55 3.13 -14.27
C ARG A 109 -2.32 1.93 -13.34
N ALA A 110 -1.24 1.19 -13.57
CA ALA A 110 -0.88 0.07 -12.70
C ALA A 110 -0.61 0.54 -11.26
N LEU A 111 0.16 1.62 -11.10
CA LEU A 111 0.49 2.16 -9.78
C LEU A 111 -0.71 2.80 -9.09
N GLU A 112 -1.57 3.51 -9.81
CA GLU A 112 -2.80 4.09 -9.28
C GLU A 112 -3.78 3.01 -8.80
N SER A 113 -3.92 1.92 -9.54
CA SER A 113 -4.69 0.75 -9.11
C SER A 113 -4.12 0.14 -7.82
N LEU A 114 -2.80 -0.04 -7.76
CA LEU A 114 -2.14 -0.65 -6.60
C LEU A 114 -2.17 0.24 -5.35
N THR A 115 -2.05 1.56 -5.50
CA THR A 115 -1.95 2.54 -4.40
C THR A 115 -3.27 3.23 -4.07
N HIS A 116 -4.28 3.10 -4.93
CA HIS A 116 -5.53 3.87 -4.92
C HIS A 116 -5.33 5.40 -5.03
N ARG A 117 -4.25 5.85 -5.68
CA ARG A 117 -4.04 7.26 -6.09
C ARG A 117 -4.68 7.54 -7.46
N ARG A 118 -4.79 8.82 -7.82
CA ARG A 118 -5.38 9.29 -9.10
C ARG A 118 -4.61 10.47 -9.72
N ASP A 119 -3.44 10.75 -9.21
CA ASP A 119 -2.64 11.94 -9.51
C ASP A 119 -1.19 11.58 -9.88
N LEU A 120 -0.92 10.30 -10.14
CA LEU A 120 0.45 9.85 -10.44
C LEU A 120 0.88 10.22 -11.86
N HIS A 121 -0.06 10.59 -12.73
CA HIS A 121 0.26 11.13 -14.06
C HIS A 121 1.08 12.42 -13.98
N TYR A 122 0.94 13.23 -12.91
CA TYR A 122 1.74 14.44 -12.70
C TYR A 122 3.22 14.16 -12.44
N LEU A 123 3.61 12.90 -12.22
CA LEU A 123 5.01 12.48 -12.03
C LEU A 123 5.67 12.04 -13.34
N THR A 124 4.99 12.29 -14.47
CA THR A 124 5.39 11.96 -15.83
C THR A 124 5.20 13.15 -16.76
N LEU A 125 5.51 13.00 -18.06
CA LEU A 125 5.24 14.00 -19.09
C LEU A 125 3.90 13.76 -19.83
N LEU A 126 2.94 13.09 -19.18
CA LEU A 126 1.58 12.94 -19.70
C LEU A 126 0.79 14.26 -19.58
N PRO A 127 -0.11 14.54 -20.54
CA PRO A 127 -0.98 15.72 -20.50
C PRO A 127 -2.09 15.61 -19.44
#